data_AF-A0A2E3XND1-F1
#
_entry.id   AF-A0A2E3XND1-F1
#
_cell.length_a   1.000
_cell.length_b   1.000
_cell.length_c   1.000
_cell.angle_alpha   90.00
_cell.angle_beta   90.00
_cell.angle_gamma   90.00
#
_symmetry.space_group_name_H-M   'P 1'
#
loop_
_entity.id
_entity.type
_entity.pdbx_description
1 polymer ?
#
loop_
_entity_poly.entity_id
_entity_poly.type
_entity_poly.pdbx_seq_one_letter_code
_entity_poly.pdbx_strand_id
1 'polypeptide(L)'
;MKKMLLILPILATQTFAYDYCSKFEEGEHASKVKYLSQRLDYSWEEFCDHARIMDVQHEKRNYFYMDSNEFEDHNVYTLHYNEYSCEYHYNIVRSTWMTEKDYCYNTW
;
A
#
# COMPACT_ATOMS: atom_id res chain seq x y z
N MET A 1 10.49 1.14 -63.87
CA MET A 1 9.59 0.55 -62.85
C MET A 1 9.94 1.17 -61.50
N LYS A 2 9.16 2.17 -61.04
CA LYS A 2 9.42 2.86 -59.75
C LYS A 2 8.81 2.02 -58.62
N LYS A 3 9.66 1.48 -57.74
CA LYS A 3 9.24 0.84 -56.49
C LYS A 3 8.72 1.92 -55.54
N MET A 4 7.42 1.89 -55.25
CA MET A 4 6.77 2.76 -54.27
C MET A 4 6.97 2.12 -52.90
N LEU A 5 7.81 2.73 -52.07
CA LEU A 5 8.08 2.28 -50.71
C LEU A 5 6.90 2.72 -49.83
N LEU A 6 6.12 1.75 -49.34
CA LEU A 6 5.02 2.00 -48.42
C LEU A 6 5.60 2.17 -47.02
N ILE A 7 5.63 3.40 -46.51
CA ILE A 7 6.04 3.69 -45.13
C ILE A 7 4.78 3.52 -44.27
N LEU A 8 4.70 2.42 -43.51
CA LEU A 8 3.69 2.28 -42.47
C LEU A 8 4.09 3.18 -41.27
N PRO A 9 3.22 4.10 -40.82
CA PRO A 9 3.47 4.81 -39.59
C PRO A 9 3.33 3.83 -38.43
N ILE A 10 4.44 3.57 -37.75
CA ILE A 10 4.43 2.90 -36.44
C ILE A 10 3.78 3.89 -35.48
N LEU A 11 2.50 3.67 -35.16
CA LEU A 11 1.82 4.35 -34.06
C LEU A 11 2.51 3.91 -32.77
N ALA A 12 3.49 4.69 -32.32
CA ALA A 12 4.05 4.57 -30.99
C ALA A 12 2.92 4.89 -30.00
N THR A 13 2.32 3.85 -29.42
CA THR A 13 1.47 4.01 -28.25
C THR A 13 2.35 4.54 -27.13
N GLN A 14 2.21 5.84 -26.83
CA GLN A 14 2.78 6.41 -25.63
C GLN A 14 2.03 5.78 -24.46
N THR A 15 2.63 4.77 -23.83
CA THR A 15 2.21 4.33 -22.52
C THR A 15 2.59 5.45 -21.56
N PHE A 16 1.66 6.34 -21.26
CA PHE A 16 1.80 7.17 -20.07
C PHE A 16 1.94 6.19 -18.91
N ALA A 17 3.14 6.12 -18.33
CA ALA A 17 3.31 5.47 -17.04
C ALA A 17 2.47 6.30 -16.07
N TYR A 18 1.24 5.85 -15.83
CA TYR A 18 0.37 6.47 -14.87
C TYR A 18 1.03 6.26 -13.50
N ASP A 19 1.25 7.36 -12.79
CA ASP A 19 1.79 7.32 -11.44
C ASP A 19 0.65 6.94 -10.49
N TYR A 20 0.35 5.64 -10.47
CA TYR A 20 -0.78 5.06 -9.77
C TYR A 20 -0.78 5.45 -8.28
N CYS A 21 0.39 5.59 -7.66
CA CYS A 21 0.49 5.77 -6.22
C CYS A 21 1.10 7.09 -5.76
N SER A 22 1.19 8.11 -6.63
CA SER A 22 1.55 9.50 -6.29
C SER A 22 0.95 10.02 -4.98
N LYS A 23 -0.29 9.62 -4.63
CA LYS A 23 -0.94 10.00 -3.35
C LYS A 23 -0.30 9.40 -2.09
N PHE A 24 0.50 8.34 -2.21
CA PHE A 24 1.22 7.66 -1.12
C PHE A 24 2.75 7.66 -1.29
N GLU A 25 3.27 8.19 -2.40
CA GLU A 25 4.64 7.96 -2.89
C GLU A 25 5.74 8.85 -2.32
N GLU A 26 5.51 9.53 -1.18
CA GLU A 26 6.59 10.28 -0.53
C GLU A 26 7.49 9.38 0.33
N GLY A 27 8.67 9.03 -0.19
CA GLY A 27 9.81 8.53 0.59
C GLY A 27 9.70 7.07 1.09
N GLU A 28 10.04 6.84 2.36
CA GLU A 28 10.08 5.51 3.01
C GLU A 28 8.69 4.84 3.10
N HIS A 29 7.61 5.54 2.71
CA HIS A 29 6.24 5.05 2.78
C HIS A 29 5.86 4.11 1.65
N ALA A 30 6.41 4.24 0.44
CA ALA A 30 5.97 3.43 -0.71
C ALA A 30 6.16 1.91 -0.50
N SER A 31 7.29 1.48 0.07
CA SER A 31 7.55 0.05 0.35
C SER A 31 6.62 -0.51 1.44
N LYS A 32 6.26 0.33 2.41
CA LYS A 32 5.37 0.02 3.52
C LYS A 32 3.92 -0.12 3.04
N VAL A 33 3.46 0.79 2.18
CA VAL A 33 2.12 0.75 1.57
C VAL A 33 1.99 -0.48 0.67
N LYS A 34 3.04 -0.83 -0.09
CA LYS A 34 3.05 -2.06 -0.90
C LYS A 34 2.94 -3.32 -0.04
N TYR A 35 3.56 -3.33 1.14
CA TYR A 35 3.45 -4.45 2.06
C TYR A 35 2.03 -4.59 2.63
N LEU A 36 1.38 -3.46 2.95
CA LEU A 36 -0.02 -3.44 3.36
C LEU A 36 -0.96 -3.92 2.25
N SER A 37 -0.74 -3.52 0.99
CA SER A 37 -1.60 -3.95 -0.12
C SER A 37 -1.60 -5.47 -0.29
N GLN A 38 -0.42 -6.10 -0.15
CA GLN A 38 -0.27 -7.55 -0.20
C GLN A 38 -1.01 -8.26 0.95
N ARG A 39 -0.96 -7.70 2.16
CA ARG A 39 -1.69 -8.24 3.33
C ARG A 39 -3.21 -8.21 3.13
N LEU A 40 -3.70 -7.24 2.35
CA LEU A 40 -5.11 -7.01 2.08
C LEU A 40 -5.57 -7.65 0.76
N ASP A 41 -4.75 -8.52 0.16
CA ASP A 41 -5.03 -9.22 -1.08
C ASP A 41 -5.38 -8.30 -2.27
N TYR A 42 -4.85 -7.07 -2.26
CA TYR A 42 -4.88 -6.17 -3.41
C TYR A 42 -3.59 -6.30 -4.22
N SER A 43 -3.73 -6.27 -5.55
CA SER A 43 -2.60 -5.86 -6.39
C SER A 43 -2.20 -4.41 -6.05
N TRP A 44 -0.95 -4.05 -6.37
CA TRP A 44 -0.49 -2.68 -6.15
C TRP A 44 -1.37 -1.66 -6.85
N GLU A 45 -1.69 -1.91 -8.12
CA GLU A 45 -2.52 -1.06 -8.97
C GLU A 45 -3.94 -0.90 -8.39
N GLU A 46 -4.58 -2.00 -7.98
CA GLU A 46 -5.92 -1.95 -7.37
C GLU A 46 -5.94 -1.17 -6.06
N PHE A 47 -4.89 -1.31 -5.23
CA PHE A 47 -4.79 -0.61 -3.97
C PHE A 47 -4.62 0.91 -4.18
N CYS A 48 -3.74 1.28 -5.10
CA CYS A 48 -3.50 2.66 -5.50
C CYS A 48 -4.79 3.32 -6.05
N ASP A 49 -5.49 2.63 -6.95
CA ASP A 49 -6.69 3.16 -7.63
C ASP A 49 -7.98 2.99 -6.83
N HIS A 50 -7.91 2.41 -5.63
CA HIS A 50 -9.10 2.15 -4.84
C HIS A 50 -9.77 3.47 -4.42
N ALA A 51 -10.92 3.78 -5.04
CA ALA A 51 -11.61 5.07 -4.89
C ALA A 51 -11.99 5.44 -3.45
N ARG A 52 -12.10 4.43 -2.56
CA ARG A 52 -12.43 4.65 -1.14
C ARG A 52 -11.21 4.80 -0.25
N ILE A 53 -10.01 4.42 -0.69
CA ILE A 53 -8.80 4.57 0.11
C ILE A 53 -8.27 5.99 -0.08
N MET A 54 -8.36 6.79 0.97
CA MET A 54 -7.92 8.19 0.97
C MET A 54 -6.43 8.31 1.26
N ASP A 55 -5.97 7.66 2.33
CA ASP A 55 -4.62 7.83 2.88
C ASP A 55 -4.14 6.56 3.59
N VAL A 56 -2.82 6.44 3.75
CA VAL A 56 -2.17 5.42 4.58
C VAL A 56 -1.19 6.10 5.51
N GLN A 57 -1.51 6.12 6.80
CA GLN A 57 -0.57 6.52 7.84
C GLN A 57 0.28 5.32 8.28
N HIS A 58 1.56 5.56 8.53
CA HIS A 58 2.47 4.58 9.13
C HIS A 58 3.10 5.15 10.39
N GLU A 59 3.16 4.34 11.43
CA GLU A 59 3.89 4.66 12.65
C GLU A 59 4.53 3.42 13.28
N LYS A 60 5.55 3.63 14.10
CA LYS A 60 6.15 2.58 14.92
C LYS A 60 5.58 2.67 16.33
N ARG A 61 5.09 1.54 16.85
CA ARG A 61 4.64 1.41 18.23
C ARG A 61 5.38 0.25 18.89
N ASN A 62 5.46 0.28 20.22
CA ASN A 62 6.08 -0.78 20.98
C ASN A 62 5.05 -1.40 21.94
N TYR A 63 4.96 -2.73 21.96
CA TYR A 63 3.99 -3.49 22.75
C TYR A 63 4.69 -4.46 23.68
N PHE A 64 4.26 -4.50 24.94
CA PHE A 64 4.73 -5.50 25.89
C PHE A 64 4.00 -6.84 25.67
N TYR A 65 4.78 -7.91 25.55
CA TYR A 65 4.30 -9.27 25.36
C TYR A 65 4.59 -10.11 26.60
N MET A 66 3.55 -10.70 27.19
CA MET A 66 3.68 -11.48 28.43
C MET A 66 4.37 -12.82 28.22
N ASP A 67 4.26 -13.42 27.03
CA ASP A 67 4.85 -14.72 26.69
C ASP A 67 6.38 -14.64 26.54
N SER A 68 6.89 -13.53 25.99
CA SER A 68 8.32 -13.24 25.90
C SER A 68 8.86 -12.42 27.07
N ASN A 69 7.99 -11.75 27.84
CA ASN A 69 8.34 -10.76 28.86
C ASN A 69 9.23 -9.63 28.31
N GLU A 70 8.98 -9.23 27.06
CA GLU A 70 9.75 -8.23 26.33
C GLU A 70 8.83 -7.21 25.64
N PHE A 71 9.43 -6.08 25.30
CA PHE A 71 8.83 -5.02 24.49
C PHE A 71 9.21 -5.27 23.02
N GLU A 72 8.21 -5.45 22.16
CA GLU A 72 8.41 -5.78 20.76
C GLU A 72 7.93 -4.63 19.87
N ASP A 73 8.74 -4.27 18.88
CA ASP A 73 8.42 -3.20 17.94
C ASP A 73 7.43 -3.66 16.88
N HIS A 74 6.47 -2.80 16.58
CA HIS A 74 5.46 -2.98 15.55
C HIS A 74 5.53 -1.86 14.52
N ASN A 75 5.30 -2.22 13.25
CA ASN A 75 4.80 -1.29 12.25
C ASN A 75 3.28 -1.29 12.33
N VAL A 76 2.71 -0.12 12.53
CA VAL A 76 1.27 0.11 12.60
C VAL A 76 0.85 0.92 11.39
N TYR A 77 -0.14 0.40 10.67
CA TYR A 77 -0.65 0.99 9.44
C TYR A 77 -2.10 1.39 9.65
N THR A 78 -2.40 2.67 9.47
CA THR A 78 -3.79 3.14 9.48
C THR A 78 -4.22 3.42 8.05
N LEU A 79 -5.15 2.60 7.56
CA LEU A 79 -5.78 2.77 6.27
C LEU A 79 -7.04 3.63 6.43
N HIS A 80 -7.00 4.84 5.88
CA HIS A 80 -8.11 5.78 5.95
C HIS A 80 -9.05 5.60 4.76
N TYR A 81 -10.32 5.30 5.06
CA TYR A 81 -11.42 5.38 4.12
C TYR A 81 -12.24 6.65 4.36
N ASN A 82 -13.10 7.01 3.41
CA ASN A 82 -14.01 8.17 3.57
C ASN A 82 -14.89 8.08 4.83
N GLU A 83 -15.30 6.87 5.20
CA GLU A 83 -16.30 6.63 6.24
C GLU A 83 -15.72 6.12 7.56
N TYR A 84 -14.58 5.44 7.52
CA TYR A 84 -13.94 4.79 8.67
C TYR A 84 -12.44 4.64 8.45
N SER A 85 -11.71 4.20 9.47
CA SER A 85 -10.30 3.84 9.35
C SER A 85 -10.08 2.44 9.89
N CYS A 86 -9.08 1.73 9.37
CA CYS A 86 -8.65 0.43 9.88
C CYS A 86 -7.17 0.48 10.26
N GLU A 87 -6.83 -0.04 11.43
CA GLU A 87 -5.47 -0.20 11.89
C GLU A 87 -5.02 -1.66 11.71
N TYR A 88 -3.84 -1.85 11.14
CA TYR A 88 -3.20 -3.14 10.91
C TYR A 88 -1.84 -3.19 11.57
N HIS A 89 -1.54 -4.30 12.24
CA HIS A 89 -0.33 -4.43 13.05
C HIS A 89 0.61 -5.49 12.49
N TYR A 90 1.82 -5.09 12.13
CA TYR A 90 2.91 -6.01 11.82
C TYR A 90 3.95 -5.99 12.94
N ASN A 91 4.12 -7.11 13.63
CA ASN A 91 5.16 -7.28 14.63
C ASN A 91 6.51 -7.53 13.93
N ILE A 92 7.46 -6.60 14.12
CA ILE A 92 8.76 -6.62 13.46
C ILE A 92 9.63 -7.75 14.02
N VAL A 93 9.59 -7.96 15.34
CA VAL A 93 10.40 -8.98 16.03
C VAL A 93 9.98 -10.38 15.62
N ARG A 94 8.66 -10.64 15.59
CA ARG A 94 8.08 -11.94 15.20
C ARG A 94 7.93 -12.10 13.69
N SER A 95 8.11 -11.03 12.92
CA SER A 95 7.90 -10.99 11.47
C SER A 95 6.54 -11.54 11.03
N THR A 96 5.46 -11.10 11.69
CA THR A 96 4.10 -11.57 11.41
C THR A 96 3.06 -10.47 11.60
N TRP A 97 1.95 -10.60 10.87
CA TRP A 97 0.76 -9.77 11.06
C TRP A 97 -0.04 -10.26 12.27
N MET A 98 -0.36 -9.33 13.16
CA MET A 98 -1.10 -9.60 14.40
C MET A 98 -2.59 -9.38 14.14
N THR A 99 -3.22 -10.32 13.44
CA THR A 99 -4.62 -10.20 12.96
C THR A 99 -5.61 -9.99 14.11
N GLU A 100 -5.30 -10.51 15.30
CA GLU A 100 -6.10 -10.32 16.50
C GLU A 100 -6.07 -8.89 17.05
N LYS A 101 -5.13 -8.06 16.58
CA LYS A 101 -5.03 -6.63 16.88
C LYS A 101 -5.62 -5.76 15.78
N ASP A 102 -5.95 -6.30 14.60
CA ASP A 102 -6.51 -5.51 13.51
C ASP A 102 -7.91 -5.01 13.91
N TYR A 103 -8.18 -3.72 13.75
CA TYR A 103 -9.49 -3.15 14.10
C TYR A 103 -9.86 -1.97 13.20
N CYS A 104 -11.16 -1.80 12.95
CA CYS A 104 -11.70 -0.67 12.22
C CYS A 104 -12.60 0.17 13.12
N TYR A 105 -12.52 1.49 12.97
CA TYR A 105 -13.27 2.46 13.76
C TYR A 105 -13.82 3.58 12.88
N ASN A 106 -14.99 4.11 13.25
CA ASN A 106 -15.55 5.27 12.57
C ASN A 106 -14.72 6.51 12.92
N THR A 107 -14.44 7.32 11.91
CA THR A 107 -13.68 8.58 12.03
C THR A 107 -14.57 9.80 12.35
N TRP A 108 -15.88 9.58 12.55
CA TRP A 108 -16.91 10.58 12.83
C TRP A 108 -17.61 10.33 14.17
#